data_AF-A0A507E4A3-F1
#
_entry.id   AF-A0A507E4A3-F1
#
_cell.length_a   1.000
_cell.length_b   1.000
_cell.length_c   1.000
_cell.angle_alpha   90.00
_cell.angle_beta   90.00
_cell.angle_gamma   90.00
#
_symmetry.space_group_name_H-M   'P 1'
#
loop_
_entity.id
_entity.type
_entity.pdbx_description
1 polymer ?
#
loop_
_entity_poly.entity_id
_entity_poly.type
_entity_poly.pdbx_seq_one_letter_code
_entity_poly.pdbx_strand_id
1 'polypeptide(L)'
;MTSHIPLLIDLFRKLDTLDCKVVAIDQDPLAYERAVDLANSAAYRDRIIPVQGKFGDLVSLLQHNMNLHGPCLDGILFDIGVSSNQLDEAGRGFSFKNDGPLDMRMASRGDSDNSTRDLQKTVTAEVVVNSLVFSCLVCDFLHNFRHEWCLLHGHNPPDFAEHHIADIIYQYGEERQSRRIARAIATARGKAPIKTTKKLADIISSAVGGRWGSGADGFKHPAVRTFQGLRIYVNDELNQLRQGLKSAELLLKPTSPLVCITFHSLEDRILKQFLKKCSASQSVGVSHHSPSVDAGELDDLDLDLLNRPGLRMGRDDEKARIRAKRERKRKKVGGPDDMWEQEDPEDGPLLPSFQVVTKRAGEELAIT
;
A
#
# COMPACT_ATOMS: atom_id res chain seq x y z
N MET A 1 1.55 23.54 -2.28
CA MET A 1 1.03 22.18 -1.96
C MET A 1 0.11 22.27 -0.74
N THR A 2 -0.86 23.20 -0.75
CA THR A 2 -1.65 23.60 0.43
C THR A 2 -3.09 23.96 0.01
N SER A 3 -3.76 23.07 -0.71
CA SER A 3 -5.12 23.31 -1.23
C SER A 3 -6.10 22.15 -1.04
N HIS A 4 -5.82 21.22 -0.11
CA HIS A 4 -6.71 20.06 0.17
C HIS A 4 -7.25 19.99 1.59
N ILE A 5 -6.93 21.00 2.39
CA ILE A 5 -7.37 21.20 3.77
C ILE A 5 -8.90 21.37 3.96
N PRO A 6 -9.70 21.98 3.05
CA PRO A 6 -11.07 22.39 3.39
C PRO A 6 -12.02 21.23 3.74
N LEU A 7 -12.07 20.17 2.93
CA LEU A 7 -13.04 19.07 3.14
C LEU A 7 -12.68 18.15 4.30
N LEU A 8 -11.37 17.94 4.54
CA LEU A 8 -10.90 17.19 5.69
C LEU A 8 -11.19 17.99 6.97
N ILE A 9 -10.89 19.30 6.96
CA ILE A 9 -11.26 20.22 8.03
C ILE A 9 -12.77 20.26 8.23
N ASP A 10 -13.58 20.28 7.18
CA ASP A 10 -15.04 20.34 7.30
C ASP A 10 -15.62 19.02 7.80
N LEU A 11 -15.04 17.87 7.41
CA LEU A 11 -15.39 16.58 8.00
C LEU A 11 -15.01 16.53 9.48
N PHE A 12 -13.79 16.94 9.83
CA PHE A 12 -13.32 16.99 11.22
C PHE A 12 -14.14 17.98 12.06
N ARG A 13 -14.46 19.17 11.53
CA ARG A 13 -15.37 20.13 12.18
C ARG A 13 -16.77 19.57 12.36
N LYS A 14 -17.27 18.79 11.40
CA LYS A 14 -18.56 18.10 11.58
C LYS A 14 -18.47 17.03 12.65
N LEU A 15 -17.38 16.25 12.70
CA LEU A 15 -17.14 15.30 13.78
C LEU A 15 -17.11 16.01 15.14
N ASP A 16 -16.52 17.21 15.24
CA ASP A 16 -16.52 18.00 16.48
C ASP A 16 -17.95 18.32 16.95
N THR A 17 -18.87 18.59 16.03
CA THR A 17 -20.28 18.91 16.32
C THR A 17 -21.18 17.70 16.58
N LEU A 18 -20.74 16.49 16.23
CA LEU A 18 -21.52 15.26 16.39
C LEU A 18 -21.19 14.58 17.72
N ASP A 19 -22.18 14.05 18.43
CA ASP A 19 -21.94 13.16 19.57
C ASP A 19 -21.49 11.78 19.08
N CYS A 20 -20.21 11.68 18.74
CA CYS A 20 -19.60 10.47 18.20
C CYS A 20 -18.28 10.15 18.87
N LYS A 21 -17.95 8.85 18.86
CA LYS A 21 -16.64 8.31 19.24
C LYS A 21 -15.85 8.00 17.98
N VAL A 22 -14.56 8.34 18.00
CA VAL A 22 -13.61 8.15 16.92
C VAL A 22 -12.51 7.23 17.41
N VAL A 23 -12.37 6.07 16.77
CA VAL A 23 -11.21 5.20 16.96
C VAL A 23 -10.13 5.67 15.99
N ALA A 24 -9.07 6.29 16.51
CA ALA A 24 -7.99 6.84 15.73
C ALA A 24 -6.84 5.82 15.66
N ILE A 25 -6.63 5.25 14.47
CA ILE A 25 -5.62 4.21 14.24
C ILE A 25 -4.50 4.78 13.38
N ASP A 26 -3.27 4.70 13.88
CA ASP A 26 -2.08 5.03 13.10
C ASP A 26 -0.91 4.13 13.50
N GLN A 27 -0.08 3.75 12.53
CA GLN A 27 1.14 2.99 12.78
C GLN A 27 2.29 3.91 13.22
N ASP A 28 2.20 5.20 12.90
CA ASP A 28 3.18 6.21 13.26
C ASP A 28 3.08 6.54 14.76
N PRO A 29 4.13 6.28 15.56
CA PRO A 29 4.12 6.56 16.98
C PRO A 29 3.86 8.05 17.30
N LEU A 30 4.32 8.99 16.45
CA LEU A 30 4.11 10.42 16.69
C LEU A 30 2.67 10.84 16.41
N ALA A 31 1.98 10.16 15.48
CA ALA A 31 0.55 10.38 15.26
C ALA A 31 -0.27 9.80 16.42
N TYR A 32 0.10 8.61 16.88
CA TYR A 32 -0.52 7.98 18.06
C TYR A 32 -0.39 8.84 19.31
N GLU A 33 0.80 9.38 19.61
CA GLU A 33 1.00 10.28 20.76
C GLU A 33 0.11 11.52 20.70
N ARG A 34 -0.01 12.16 19.53
CA ARG A 34 -0.93 13.29 19.35
C ARG A 34 -2.39 12.88 19.59
N ALA A 35 -2.79 11.69 19.16
CA ALA A 35 -4.14 11.18 19.42
C ALA A 35 -4.37 10.90 20.92
N VAL A 36 -3.35 10.44 21.66
CA VAL A 36 -3.37 10.30 23.12
C VAL A 36 -3.52 11.66 23.80
N ASP A 37 -2.75 12.67 23.38
CA ASP A 37 -2.86 14.03 23.91
C ASP A 37 -4.27 14.61 23.70
N LEU A 38 -4.85 14.40 22.51
CA LEU A 38 -6.23 14.79 22.21
C LEU A 38 -7.22 14.05 23.11
N ALA A 39 -7.08 12.73 23.28
CA ALA A 39 -7.95 11.93 24.14
C ALA A 39 -7.88 12.35 25.62
N ASN A 40 -6.75 12.91 26.08
CA ASN A 40 -6.58 13.45 27.42
C ASN A 40 -7.14 14.88 27.58
N SER A 41 -7.41 15.58 26.48
CA SER A 41 -7.96 16.93 26.52
C SER A 41 -9.43 16.92 26.96
N ALA A 42 -9.86 17.97 27.68
CA ALA A 42 -11.25 18.07 28.14
C ALA A 42 -12.29 18.09 27.00
N ALA A 43 -11.90 18.53 25.80
CA ALA A 43 -12.79 18.64 24.65
C ALA A 43 -13.10 17.27 23.99
N TYR A 44 -12.14 16.34 24.04
CA TYR A 44 -12.24 15.05 23.33
C TYR A 44 -12.11 13.83 24.23
N ARG A 45 -12.10 14.04 25.55
CA ARG A 45 -12.14 12.98 26.55
C ARG A 45 -13.30 12.03 26.25
N ASP A 46 -13.01 10.73 26.26
CA ASP A 46 -13.95 9.64 25.98
C ASP A 46 -14.56 9.64 24.55
N ARG A 47 -14.16 10.61 23.70
CA ARG A 47 -14.56 10.69 22.28
C ARG A 47 -13.47 10.17 21.35
N ILE A 48 -12.20 10.44 21.62
CA ILE A 48 -11.10 9.89 20.83
C ILE A 48 -10.52 8.68 21.54
N ILE A 49 -10.43 7.57 20.81
CA ILE A 49 -9.88 6.29 21.28
C ILE A 49 -8.64 5.99 20.44
N PRO A 50 -7.43 6.32 20.93
CA PRO A 50 -6.20 6.13 20.18
C PRO A 50 -5.79 4.66 20.21
N VAL A 51 -5.47 4.10 19.04
CA VAL A 51 -4.97 2.73 18.89
C VAL A 51 -3.75 2.77 17.98
N GLN A 52 -2.60 2.29 18.47
CA GLN A 52 -1.40 2.20 17.64
C GLN A 52 -1.41 0.89 16.84
N GLY A 53 -1.27 0.97 15.52
CA GLY A 53 -1.25 -0.21 14.66
C GLY A 53 -1.48 0.11 13.19
N LYS A 54 -1.37 -0.90 12.32
CA LYS A 54 -1.65 -0.75 10.91
C LYS A 54 -3.15 -0.89 10.65
N PHE A 55 -3.72 -0.02 9.84
CA PHE A 55 -5.14 -0.09 9.51
C PHE A 55 -5.52 -1.35 8.69
N GLY A 56 -4.55 -2.06 8.07
CA GLY A 56 -4.81 -3.37 7.46
C GLY A 56 -5.23 -4.42 8.48
N ASP A 57 -4.84 -4.24 9.74
CA ASP A 57 -5.15 -5.12 10.87
C ASP A 57 -6.41 -4.66 11.63
N LEU A 58 -7.27 -3.84 11.02
CA LEU A 58 -8.41 -3.20 11.68
C LEU A 58 -9.29 -4.16 12.49
N VAL A 59 -9.62 -5.33 11.94
CA VAL A 59 -10.43 -6.35 12.66
C VAL A 59 -9.73 -6.79 13.95
N SER A 60 -8.46 -7.19 13.88
CA SER A 60 -7.75 -7.67 15.07
C SER A 60 -7.52 -6.55 16.08
N LEU A 61 -7.22 -5.33 15.62
CA LEU A 61 -7.04 -4.16 16.48
C LEU A 61 -8.31 -3.84 17.28
N LEU A 62 -9.47 -3.79 16.62
CA LEU A 62 -10.74 -3.50 17.31
C LEU A 62 -11.18 -4.63 18.24
N GLN A 63 -10.94 -5.88 17.86
CA GLN A 63 -11.21 -7.03 18.73
C GLN A 63 -10.35 -6.98 20.01
N HIS A 64 -9.05 -6.78 19.89
CA HIS A 64 -8.14 -6.78 21.04
C HIS A 64 -8.32 -5.56 21.95
N ASN A 65 -8.47 -4.37 21.37
CA ASN A 65 -8.50 -3.13 22.16
C ASN A 65 -9.91 -2.78 22.66
N MET A 66 -10.96 -3.25 21.99
CA MET A 66 -12.33 -2.79 22.25
C MET A 66 -13.37 -3.92 22.32
N ASN A 67 -12.97 -5.18 22.08
CA ASN A 67 -13.88 -6.33 22.02
C ASN A 67 -15.04 -6.12 21.03
N LEU A 68 -14.77 -5.43 19.91
CA LEU A 68 -15.72 -5.19 18.84
C LEU A 68 -15.60 -6.26 17.75
N HIS A 69 -16.74 -6.80 17.32
CA HIS A 69 -16.82 -7.86 16.32
C HIS A 69 -17.96 -7.59 15.33
N GLY A 70 -17.78 -8.03 14.08
CA GLY A 70 -18.80 -7.93 13.03
C GLY A 70 -19.17 -6.49 12.64
N PRO A 71 -20.30 -6.31 11.94
CA PRO A 71 -20.81 -5.00 11.50
C PRO A 71 -21.18 -4.10 12.69
N CYS A 72 -20.23 -3.29 13.15
CA CYS A 72 -20.36 -2.49 14.38
C CYS A 72 -19.98 -1.01 14.21
N LEU A 73 -19.37 -0.62 13.10
CA LEU A 73 -18.94 0.74 12.83
C LEU A 73 -19.97 1.51 12.01
N ASP A 74 -20.26 2.74 12.43
CA ASP A 74 -21.18 3.65 11.74
C ASP A 74 -20.52 4.38 10.56
N GLY A 75 -19.21 4.27 10.40
CA GLY A 75 -18.46 4.79 9.27
C GLY A 75 -16.95 4.55 9.40
N ILE A 76 -16.23 4.57 8.28
CA ILE A 76 -14.78 4.47 8.22
C ILE A 76 -14.23 5.57 7.31
N LEU A 77 -13.14 6.22 7.73
CA LEU A 77 -12.35 7.11 6.91
C LEU A 77 -10.94 6.55 6.77
N PHE A 78 -10.49 6.34 5.54
CA PHE A 78 -9.09 6.06 5.22
C PHE A 78 -8.48 7.26 4.52
N ASP A 79 -7.54 7.93 5.20
CA ASP A 79 -6.64 8.91 4.59
C ASP A 79 -5.32 8.21 4.26
N ILE A 80 -5.19 7.73 3.01
CA ILE A 80 -4.16 6.76 2.64
C ILE A 80 -2.92 7.51 2.16
N GLY A 81 -1.81 7.45 2.88
CA GLY A 81 -0.55 8.00 2.39
C GLY A 81 0.36 8.45 3.51
N VAL A 82 1.17 9.48 3.22
CA VAL A 82 2.09 10.07 4.19
C VAL A 82 1.54 11.39 4.71
N SER A 83 1.72 11.63 6.02
CA SER A 83 1.40 12.93 6.60
C SER A 83 2.50 13.96 6.29
N SER A 84 2.14 15.25 6.33
CA SER A 84 3.10 16.34 6.14
C SER A 84 4.26 16.26 7.12
N ASN A 85 3.99 15.89 8.37
CA ASN A 85 5.01 15.77 9.42
C ASN A 85 6.09 14.74 9.03
N GLN A 86 5.71 13.63 8.40
CA GLN A 86 6.69 12.62 7.93
C GLN A 86 7.55 13.13 6.77
N LEU A 87 7.00 14.00 5.91
CA LEU A 87 7.71 14.60 4.78
C LEU A 87 8.66 15.73 5.20
N ASP A 88 8.28 16.47 6.25
CA ASP A 88 9.03 17.63 6.73
C ASP A 88 10.17 17.22 7.69
N GLU A 89 10.00 16.14 8.45
CA GLU A 89 11.00 15.57 9.35
C GLU A 89 12.09 14.80 8.58
N ALA A 90 13.23 15.46 8.34
CA ALA A 90 14.34 14.89 7.58
C ALA A 90 14.86 13.55 8.15
N GLY A 91 14.88 13.40 9.48
CA GLY A 91 15.32 12.19 10.18
C GLY A 91 14.56 10.92 9.79
N ARG A 92 13.37 11.07 9.20
CA ARG A 92 12.52 9.94 8.78
C ARG A 92 12.79 9.44 7.36
N GLY A 93 13.47 10.23 6.54
CA GLY A 93 13.94 9.78 5.23
C GLY A 93 12.89 9.71 4.12
N PHE A 94 11.69 10.30 4.29
CA PHE A 94 10.65 10.28 3.25
C PHE A 94 10.90 11.27 2.10
N SER A 95 11.70 12.31 2.35
CA SER A 95 11.96 13.40 1.42
C SER A 95 13.44 13.52 1.11
N PHE A 96 13.76 13.89 -0.12
CA PHE A 96 15.11 14.29 -0.55
C PHE A 96 15.28 15.82 -0.60
N LYS A 97 14.22 16.59 -0.30
CA LYS A 97 14.33 18.06 -0.21
C LYS A 97 15.17 18.45 0.99
N ASN A 98 14.95 17.77 2.11
CA ASN A 98 15.76 17.85 3.31
C ASN A 98 16.55 16.53 3.41
N ASP A 99 17.88 16.59 3.46
CA ASP A 99 18.71 15.39 3.52
C ASP A 99 18.58 14.70 4.88
N GLY A 100 18.52 13.38 4.88
CA GLY A 100 18.34 12.56 6.07
C GLY A 100 18.65 11.09 5.80
N PRO A 101 18.59 10.22 6.82
CA PRO A 101 18.86 8.79 6.66
C PRO A 101 17.83 8.15 5.72
N LEU A 102 18.25 7.13 4.98
CA LEU A 102 17.38 6.43 4.03
C LEU A 102 16.53 5.37 4.76
N ASP A 103 15.54 5.82 5.54
CA ASP A 103 14.65 4.94 6.33
C ASP A 103 13.32 4.66 5.60
N MET A 104 12.45 5.66 5.49
CA MET A 104 11.10 5.59 4.89
C MET A 104 10.07 4.72 5.62
N ARG A 105 10.35 4.17 6.80
CA ARG A 105 9.32 3.42 7.57
C ARG A 105 8.38 4.37 8.31
N MET A 106 7.07 4.16 8.13
CA MET A 106 6.00 4.94 8.78
C MET A 106 5.96 4.76 10.30
N ALA A 107 6.40 3.61 10.81
CA ALA A 107 6.47 3.34 12.25
C ALA A 107 7.75 3.88 12.93
N SER A 108 8.74 4.35 12.16
CA SER A 108 10.00 4.90 12.69
C SER A 108 9.82 6.33 13.20
N ARG A 109 10.43 6.68 14.33
CA ARG A 109 10.49 8.07 14.83
C ARG A 109 11.52 8.95 14.11
N GLY A 110 12.40 8.34 13.30
CA GLY A 110 13.49 9.06 12.64
C GLY A 110 14.64 9.45 13.56
N ASP A 111 14.70 8.90 14.77
CA ASP A 111 15.86 8.94 15.65
C ASP A 111 16.74 7.69 15.49
N SER A 112 17.92 7.70 16.12
CA SER A 112 18.84 6.57 16.11
C SER A 112 18.37 5.38 16.96
N ASP A 113 17.28 5.53 17.72
CA ASP A 113 16.82 4.57 18.72
C ASP A 113 15.73 3.65 18.15
N ASN A 114 16.10 2.87 17.12
CA ASN A 114 15.27 1.79 16.58
C ASN A 114 15.29 0.53 17.50
N SER A 115 15.40 0.72 18.82
CA SER A 115 15.57 -0.36 19.81
C SER A 115 14.31 -1.17 20.07
N THR A 116 13.15 -0.75 19.53
CA THR A 116 11.92 -1.55 19.62
C THR A 116 12.02 -2.79 18.73
N ARG A 117 11.80 -3.98 19.32
CA ARG A 117 11.86 -5.29 18.64
C ARG A 117 11.01 -5.39 17.36
N ASP A 118 9.94 -4.59 17.25
CA ASP A 118 9.06 -4.58 16.08
C ASP A 118 9.67 -3.79 14.90
N LEU A 119 10.42 -2.71 15.14
CA LEU A 119 11.14 -2.00 14.09
C LEU A 119 12.33 -2.79 13.57
N GLN A 120 12.94 -3.61 14.41
CA GLN A 120 14.06 -4.47 14.00
C GLN A 120 13.66 -5.40 12.86
N LYS A 121 12.44 -5.97 12.84
CA LYS A 121 12.00 -6.91 11.79
C LYS A 121 11.61 -6.25 10.45
N THR A 122 11.61 -4.93 10.37
CA THR A 122 11.13 -4.19 9.19
C THR A 122 12.28 -3.75 8.30
N VAL A 123 12.09 -3.85 6.98
CA VAL A 123 13.10 -3.48 6.00
C VAL A 123 13.08 -1.96 5.79
N THR A 124 14.23 -1.28 5.95
CA THR A 124 14.36 0.14 5.59
C THR A 124 14.62 0.31 4.09
N ALA A 125 14.40 1.51 3.56
CA ALA A 125 14.81 1.84 2.20
C ALA A 125 16.33 1.66 1.98
N GLU A 126 17.15 1.91 3.00
CA GLU A 126 18.60 1.64 2.98
C GLU A 126 18.88 0.15 2.72
N VAL A 127 18.17 -0.75 3.41
CA VAL A 127 18.31 -2.20 3.21
C VAL A 127 17.88 -2.58 1.79
N VAL A 128 16.76 -2.05 1.29
CA VAL A 128 16.29 -2.33 -0.07
C VAL A 128 17.35 -1.96 -1.11
N VAL A 129 17.93 -0.77 -1.01
CA VAL A 129 18.87 -0.30 -2.04
C VAL A 129 20.26 -0.93 -1.90
N ASN A 130 20.70 -1.32 -0.70
CA ASN A 130 22.06 -1.81 -0.47
C ASN A 130 22.22 -3.34 -0.44
N SER A 131 21.16 -4.13 -0.21
CA SER A 131 21.31 -5.59 -0.07
C SER A 131 21.78 -6.23 -1.38
N LEU A 132 22.88 -6.99 -1.33
CA LEU A 132 23.49 -7.66 -2.49
C LEU A 132 23.11 -9.15 -2.54
N VAL A 133 22.86 -9.66 -3.75
CA VAL A 133 22.95 -11.09 -4.04
C VAL A 133 24.44 -11.45 -4.05
N PHE A 134 24.90 -12.27 -3.10
CA PHE A 134 26.27 -12.76 -3.12
C PHE A 134 26.39 -14.01 -3.98
N SER A 135 27.09 -13.89 -5.11
CA SER A 135 27.99 -14.95 -5.55
C SER A 135 29.39 -14.60 -5.02
N CYS A 136 29.77 -15.23 -3.91
CA CYS A 136 31.16 -15.59 -3.57
C CYS A 136 32.24 -14.48 -3.60
N LEU A 137 32.78 -14.22 -2.40
CA LEU A 137 34.02 -13.50 -2.07
C LEU A 137 33.99 -11.97 -2.26
N VAL A 138 34.49 -11.27 -1.23
CA VAL A 138 34.72 -9.80 -1.14
C VAL A 138 33.57 -8.99 -0.52
N CYS A 139 33.53 -8.90 0.82
CA CYS A 139 33.35 -7.65 1.60
C CYS A 139 33.21 -7.95 3.11
N ASP A 140 34.25 -7.70 3.92
CA ASP A 140 34.23 -7.88 5.38
C ASP A 140 33.15 -7.03 6.09
N PHE A 141 32.84 -5.85 5.55
CA PHE A 141 31.79 -4.95 6.07
C PHE A 141 30.39 -5.56 6.00
N LEU A 142 30.08 -6.28 4.92
CA LEU A 142 28.77 -6.89 4.70
C LEU A 142 28.63 -8.24 5.40
N HIS A 143 29.75 -8.92 5.68
CA HIS A 143 29.75 -10.13 6.49
C HIS A 143 29.34 -9.82 7.95
N ASN A 144 29.83 -8.72 8.50
CA ASN A 144 29.40 -8.22 9.81
C ASN A 144 27.92 -7.83 9.82
N PHE A 145 27.45 -7.10 8.80
CA PHE A 145 26.03 -6.73 8.69
C PHE A 145 25.11 -7.96 8.59
N ARG A 146 25.47 -8.96 7.77
CA ARG A 146 24.68 -10.19 7.63
C ARG A 146 24.65 -11.00 8.91
N HIS A 147 25.79 -11.08 9.60
CA HIS A 147 25.89 -11.76 10.89
C HIS A 147 25.03 -11.06 11.96
N GLU A 148 25.11 -9.74 12.05
CA GLU A 148 24.30 -8.93 12.97
C GLU A 148 22.79 -9.03 12.66
N TRP A 149 22.40 -9.00 11.38
CA TRP A 149 21.02 -9.22 10.95
C TRP A 149 20.52 -10.63 11.30
N CYS A 150 21.30 -11.67 11.00
CA CYS A 150 20.94 -13.05 11.34
C CYS A 150 20.80 -13.24 12.85
N LEU A 151 21.68 -12.63 13.65
CA LEU A 151 21.59 -12.65 15.11
C LEU A 151 20.31 -11.95 15.60
N LEU A 152 19.90 -10.87 14.95
CA LEU A 152 18.71 -10.12 15.34
C LEU A 152 17.40 -10.75 14.86
N HIS A 153 17.36 -11.43 13.70
CA HIS A 153 16.09 -11.81 13.03
C HIS A 153 15.96 -13.31 12.72
N GLY A 154 17.00 -14.11 12.95
CA GLY A 154 16.96 -15.57 12.75
C GLY A 154 16.88 -16.04 11.30
N HIS A 155 17.04 -15.14 10.33
CA HIS A 155 17.08 -15.43 8.89
C HIS A 155 18.07 -14.49 8.19
N ASN A 156 18.54 -14.87 6.99
CA ASN A 156 19.35 -13.98 6.17
C ASN A 156 18.51 -12.78 5.71
N PRO A 157 19.09 -11.57 5.58
CA PRO A 157 18.37 -10.45 4.98
C PRO A 157 17.89 -10.78 3.58
N PRO A 158 16.73 -10.25 3.15
CA PRO A 158 16.23 -10.45 1.79
C PRO A 158 17.22 -9.91 0.74
N ASP A 159 17.51 -10.73 -0.27
CA ASP A 159 18.45 -10.38 -1.33
C ASP A 159 17.80 -9.47 -2.38
N PHE A 160 18.20 -8.20 -2.41
CA PHE A 160 17.73 -7.22 -3.40
C PHE A 160 18.67 -7.13 -4.61
N ALA A 161 18.51 -8.08 -5.52
CA ALA A 161 19.13 -8.03 -6.84
C ALA A 161 18.75 -6.75 -7.62
N GLU A 162 19.57 -6.36 -8.58
CA GLU A 162 19.28 -5.21 -9.46
C GLU A 162 17.88 -5.30 -10.09
N HIS A 163 17.46 -6.49 -10.52
CA HIS A 163 16.15 -6.70 -11.12
C HIS A 163 15.02 -6.51 -10.10
N HIS A 164 15.18 -6.97 -8.85
CA HIS A 164 14.19 -6.72 -7.80
C HIS A 164 14.00 -5.22 -7.54
N ILE A 165 15.10 -4.44 -7.49
CA ILE A 165 15.02 -2.98 -7.35
C ILE A 165 14.31 -2.35 -8.57
N ALA A 166 14.63 -2.83 -9.77
CA ALA A 166 13.96 -2.36 -10.98
C ALA A 166 12.45 -2.66 -10.97
N ASP A 167 12.05 -3.82 -10.46
CA ASP A 167 10.65 -4.22 -10.36
C ASP A 167 9.90 -3.37 -9.33
N ILE A 168 10.49 -3.11 -8.15
CA ILE A 168 9.93 -2.19 -7.15
C ILE A 168 9.69 -0.80 -7.74
N ILE A 169 10.72 -0.23 -8.39
CA ILE A 169 10.64 1.11 -8.99
C ILE A 169 9.63 1.15 -10.14
N TYR A 170 9.52 0.08 -10.92
CA TYR A 170 8.56 -0.01 -12.02
C TYR A 170 7.12 -0.13 -11.53
N GLN A 171 6.86 -1.10 -10.64
CA GLN A 171 5.51 -1.48 -10.21
C GLN A 171 4.92 -0.44 -9.27
N TYR A 172 5.69 -0.02 -8.26
CA TYR A 172 5.21 0.90 -7.22
C TYR A 172 5.49 2.37 -7.54
N GLY A 173 6.59 2.65 -8.25
CA GLY A 173 6.91 4.01 -8.69
C GLY A 173 6.27 4.41 -10.02
N GLU A 174 5.73 3.47 -10.79
CA GLU A 174 5.28 3.68 -12.18
C GLU A 174 6.37 4.35 -13.07
N GLU A 175 7.65 4.04 -12.80
CA GLU A 175 8.80 4.64 -13.48
C GLU A 175 9.34 3.76 -14.62
N ARG A 176 9.29 4.27 -15.85
CA ARG A 176 9.68 3.54 -17.07
C ARG A 176 11.18 3.34 -17.18
N GLN A 177 11.97 4.26 -16.62
CA GLN A 177 13.43 4.16 -16.57
C GLN A 177 13.92 3.32 -15.39
N SER A 178 13.04 2.55 -14.74
CA SER A 178 13.36 1.73 -13.55
C SER A 178 14.64 0.91 -13.69
N ARG A 179 14.83 0.21 -14.81
CA ARG A 179 16.04 -0.61 -15.06
C ARG A 179 17.32 0.22 -15.08
N ARG A 180 17.26 1.41 -15.69
CA ARG A 180 18.41 2.33 -15.75
C ARG A 180 18.75 2.89 -14.37
N ILE A 181 17.72 3.25 -13.60
CA ILE A 181 17.87 3.72 -12.22
C ILE A 181 18.42 2.61 -11.33
N ALA A 182 17.85 1.39 -11.40
CA ALA A 182 18.30 0.24 -10.63
C ALA A 182 19.77 -0.11 -10.91
N ARG A 183 20.20 -0.08 -12.18
CA ARG A 183 21.62 -0.27 -12.55
C ARG A 183 22.52 0.80 -11.95
N ALA A 184 22.08 2.06 -11.93
CA ALA A 184 22.84 3.14 -11.32
C ALA A 184 22.96 2.95 -9.79
N ILE A 185 21.88 2.57 -9.11
CA ILE A 185 21.87 2.21 -7.70
C ILE A 185 22.82 1.03 -7.44
N ALA A 186 22.73 -0.03 -8.23
CA ALA A 186 23.59 -1.22 -8.10
C ALA A 186 25.08 -0.89 -8.31
N THR A 187 25.39 0.00 -9.25
CA THR A 187 26.76 0.48 -9.48
C THR A 187 27.25 1.35 -8.31
N ALA A 188 26.41 2.23 -7.78
CA ALA A 188 26.77 3.13 -6.69
C ALA A 188 26.98 2.39 -5.37
N ARG A 189 26.07 1.46 -5.01
CA ARG A 189 26.19 0.66 -3.78
C ARG A 189 27.41 -0.26 -3.76
N GLY A 190 27.83 -0.75 -4.94
CA GLY A 190 29.06 -1.54 -5.08
C GLY A 190 30.34 -0.75 -4.77
N LYS A 191 30.28 0.59 -4.77
CA LYS A 191 31.40 1.46 -4.36
C LYS A 191 31.32 1.83 -2.88
N ALA A 192 30.15 2.24 -2.42
CA ALA A 192 29.90 2.60 -1.04
C ALA A 192 28.40 2.55 -0.72
N PRO A 193 27.99 2.11 0.49
CA PRO A 193 26.60 2.10 0.90
C PRO A 193 25.89 3.45 0.69
N ILE A 194 24.64 3.39 0.23
CA ILE A 194 23.78 4.56 0.02
C ILE A 194 22.97 4.76 1.30
N LYS A 195 23.37 5.74 2.12
CA LYS A 195 22.82 5.95 3.47
C LYS A 195 21.82 7.10 3.59
N THR A 196 21.84 8.04 2.64
CA THR A 196 21.05 9.28 2.76
C THR A 196 20.12 9.50 1.56
N THR A 197 19.03 10.21 1.80
CA THR A 197 18.02 10.53 0.78
C THR A 197 18.60 11.38 -0.34
N LYS A 198 19.43 12.38 -0.03
CA LYS A 198 20.07 13.22 -1.05
C LYS A 198 21.01 12.42 -1.94
N LYS A 199 21.84 11.55 -1.35
CA LYS A 199 22.76 10.69 -2.12
C LYS A 199 21.99 9.81 -3.10
N LEU A 200 20.87 9.21 -2.67
CA LEU A 200 20.01 8.42 -3.56
C LEU A 200 19.40 9.30 -4.68
N ALA A 201 18.90 10.48 -4.34
CA ALA A 201 18.33 11.41 -5.31
C ALA A 201 19.36 11.86 -6.36
N ASP A 202 20.60 12.15 -5.97
CA ASP A 202 21.69 12.54 -6.86
C ASP A 202 22.06 11.42 -7.85
N ILE A 203 22.07 10.16 -7.38
CA ILE A 203 22.27 8.97 -8.23
C ILE A 203 21.15 8.86 -9.27
N ILE A 204 19.89 9.01 -8.85
CA ILE A 204 18.72 8.90 -9.74
C ILE A 204 18.74 10.03 -10.77
N SER A 205 18.98 11.27 -10.36
CA SER A 205 19.06 12.43 -11.24
C SER A 205 20.17 12.26 -12.28
N SER A 206 21.37 11.84 -11.84
CA SER A 206 22.49 11.58 -12.73
C SER A 206 22.20 10.44 -13.73
N ALA A 207 21.45 9.42 -13.30
CA ALA A 207 21.06 8.31 -14.16
C ALA A 207 20.03 8.73 -15.21
N VAL A 208 18.97 9.43 -14.81
CA VAL A 208 17.86 9.82 -15.68
C VAL A 208 18.28 10.90 -16.69
N GLY A 209 19.00 11.93 -16.24
CA GLY A 209 19.44 13.04 -17.08
C GLY A 209 18.29 13.92 -17.62
N GLY A 210 18.63 15.08 -18.20
CA GLY A 210 17.65 16.03 -18.74
C GLY A 210 17.47 17.30 -17.89
N ARG A 211 16.65 18.23 -18.36
CA ARG A 211 16.30 19.45 -17.60
C ARG A 211 15.10 19.15 -16.70
N TRP A 212 15.29 19.31 -15.40
CA TRP A 212 14.23 19.30 -14.37
C TRP A 212 14.28 20.65 -13.63
N GLY A 213 13.13 21.12 -13.13
CA GLY A 213 13.00 22.46 -12.56
C GLY A 213 12.04 22.53 -11.37
N SER A 214 12.10 23.63 -10.64
CA SER A 214 11.44 23.87 -9.34
C SER A 214 10.21 24.78 -9.42
N GLY A 215 9.45 24.77 -10.53
CA GLY A 215 8.37 25.73 -10.77
C GLY A 215 7.27 25.26 -11.73
N ALA A 216 6.21 26.09 -11.84
CA ALA A 216 4.86 25.75 -12.32
C ALA A 216 4.71 25.23 -13.77
N ASP A 217 5.74 25.35 -14.62
CA ASP A 217 5.77 24.74 -15.97
C ASP A 217 6.59 23.43 -16.02
N GLY A 218 7.20 23.03 -14.90
CA GLY A 218 8.42 22.21 -14.84
C GLY A 218 8.21 20.75 -14.42
N PHE A 219 8.92 19.86 -15.12
CA PHE A 219 8.99 18.43 -14.86
C PHE A 219 9.28 18.11 -13.39
N LYS A 220 8.51 17.17 -12.81
CA LYS A 220 8.74 16.62 -11.47
C LYS A 220 10.18 16.10 -11.36
N HIS A 221 10.83 16.33 -10.22
CA HIS A 221 12.18 15.81 -9.97
C HIS A 221 12.22 14.29 -10.24
N PRO A 222 13.23 13.76 -10.96
CA PRO A 222 13.24 12.36 -11.40
C PRO A 222 13.18 11.35 -10.26
N ALA A 223 13.68 11.72 -9.07
CA ALA A 223 13.62 10.87 -7.89
C ALA A 223 12.22 10.65 -7.30
N VAL A 224 11.22 11.50 -7.60
CA VAL A 224 9.89 11.46 -6.96
C VAL A 224 9.24 10.07 -7.05
N ARG A 225 9.26 9.47 -8.25
CA ARG A 225 8.65 8.15 -8.48
C ARG A 225 9.42 7.02 -7.83
N THR A 226 10.75 7.11 -7.80
CA THR A 226 11.59 6.11 -7.13
C THR A 226 11.35 6.14 -5.62
N PHE A 227 11.29 7.33 -5.02
CA PHE A 227 10.99 7.51 -3.60
C PHE A 227 9.59 7.00 -3.25
N GLN A 228 8.59 7.32 -4.08
CA GLN A 228 7.24 6.76 -3.94
C GLN A 228 7.27 5.22 -3.98
N GLY A 229 7.96 4.62 -4.95
CA GLY A 229 8.00 3.17 -5.10
C GLY A 229 8.68 2.47 -3.92
N LEU A 230 9.79 3.01 -3.43
CA LEU A 230 10.48 2.49 -2.24
C LEU A 230 9.60 2.60 -0.99
N ARG A 231 8.94 3.74 -0.80
CA ARG A 231 8.04 3.98 0.34
C ARG A 231 6.89 2.98 0.38
N ILE A 232 6.21 2.82 -0.75
CA ILE A 232 5.10 1.86 -0.90
C ILE A 232 5.56 0.45 -0.57
N TYR A 233 6.75 0.05 -1.04
CA TYR A 233 7.30 -1.27 -0.78
C TYR A 233 7.67 -1.47 0.69
N VAL A 234 8.41 -0.53 1.28
CA VAL A 234 8.88 -0.57 2.67
C VAL A 234 7.72 -0.70 3.67
N ASN A 235 6.61 -0.01 3.40
CA ASN A 235 5.45 0.03 4.29
C ASN A 235 4.33 -0.93 3.87
N ASP A 236 4.52 -1.71 2.81
CA ASP A 236 3.51 -2.62 2.25
C ASP A 236 2.15 -1.92 1.98
N GLU A 237 2.18 -0.65 1.56
CA GLU A 237 1.02 0.27 1.58
C GLU A 237 -0.17 -0.27 0.78
N LEU A 238 0.09 -0.86 -0.40
CA LEU A 238 -0.97 -1.36 -1.26
C LEU A 238 -1.66 -2.60 -0.67
N ASN A 239 -0.93 -3.46 0.03
CA ASN A 239 -1.51 -4.63 0.66
C ASN A 239 -2.26 -4.22 1.94
N GLN A 240 -1.71 -3.27 2.72
CA GLN A 240 -2.42 -2.66 3.84
C GLN A 240 -3.77 -2.07 3.39
N LEU A 241 -3.80 -1.35 2.27
CA LEU A 241 -5.05 -0.87 1.67
C LEU A 241 -6.03 -2.01 1.35
N ARG A 242 -5.56 -3.08 0.69
CA ARG A 242 -6.43 -4.23 0.36
C ARG A 242 -6.99 -4.91 1.61
N GLN A 243 -6.19 -5.09 2.65
CA GLN A 243 -6.60 -5.69 3.92
C GLN A 243 -7.57 -4.77 4.68
N GLY A 244 -7.30 -3.46 4.69
CA GLY A 244 -8.17 -2.45 5.30
C GLY A 244 -9.54 -2.39 4.63
N LEU A 245 -9.61 -2.44 3.29
CA LEU A 245 -10.88 -2.48 2.55
C LEU A 245 -11.69 -3.75 2.84
N LYS A 246 -11.02 -4.91 2.92
CA LYS A 246 -11.67 -6.17 3.36
C LYS A 246 -12.19 -6.07 4.80
N SER A 247 -11.41 -5.47 5.68
CA SER A 247 -11.82 -5.26 7.07
C SER A 247 -13.01 -4.30 7.18
N ALA A 248 -13.05 -3.26 6.34
CA ALA A 248 -14.17 -2.32 6.28
C ALA A 248 -15.48 -3.02 5.89
N GLU A 249 -15.44 -3.92 4.91
CA GLU A 249 -16.58 -4.74 4.51
C GLU A 249 -17.14 -5.57 5.68
N LEU A 250 -16.27 -6.09 6.56
CA LEU A 250 -16.67 -6.90 7.71
C LEU A 250 -17.19 -6.08 8.90
N LEU A 251 -16.72 -4.84 9.05
CA LEU A 251 -16.92 -4.03 10.26
C LEU A 251 -17.96 -2.93 10.09
N LEU A 252 -18.24 -2.47 8.88
CA LEU A 252 -19.26 -1.45 8.64
C LEU A 252 -20.67 -2.03 8.79
N LYS A 253 -21.53 -1.31 9.50
CA LYS A 253 -22.97 -1.57 9.46
C LYS A 253 -23.51 -1.36 8.04
N PRO A 254 -24.62 -2.02 7.66
CA PRO A 254 -25.28 -1.73 6.39
C PRO A 254 -25.57 -0.23 6.26
N THR A 255 -25.42 0.33 5.06
CA THR A 255 -25.65 1.75 4.73
C THR A 255 -24.69 2.77 5.34
N SER A 256 -23.72 2.35 6.14
CA SER A 256 -22.68 3.24 6.68
C SER A 256 -21.69 3.69 5.60
N PRO A 257 -21.15 4.92 5.66
CA PRO A 257 -20.17 5.40 4.69
C PRO A 257 -18.77 4.84 4.93
N LEU A 258 -18.11 4.44 3.85
CA LEU A 258 -16.66 4.27 3.74
C LEU A 258 -16.09 5.42 2.90
N VAL A 259 -15.28 6.26 3.50
CA VAL A 259 -14.62 7.37 2.81
C VAL A 259 -13.16 7.03 2.61
N CYS A 260 -12.65 7.13 1.38
CA CYS A 260 -11.25 6.85 1.06
C CYS A 260 -10.63 8.03 0.29
N ILE A 261 -9.52 8.53 0.80
CA ILE A 261 -8.72 9.59 0.16
C ILE A 261 -7.43 8.95 -0.34
N THR A 262 -7.17 9.10 -1.64
CA THR A 262 -6.00 8.50 -2.31
C THR A 262 -5.13 9.59 -2.94
N PHE A 263 -3.82 9.33 -3.01
CA PHE A 263 -2.83 10.30 -3.47
C PHE A 263 -2.11 9.82 -4.73
N HIS A 264 -2.12 8.52 -5.01
CA HIS A 264 -1.58 8.00 -6.27
C HIS A 264 -2.48 7.00 -6.99
N SER A 265 -2.20 6.85 -8.28
CA SER A 265 -2.90 5.98 -9.24
C SER A 265 -3.03 4.52 -8.79
N LEU A 266 -2.03 3.99 -8.07
CA LEU A 266 -2.06 2.61 -7.60
C LEU A 266 -3.14 2.37 -6.55
N GLU A 267 -3.35 3.31 -5.62
CA GLU A 267 -4.39 3.22 -4.58
C GLU A 267 -5.77 3.35 -5.21
N ASP A 268 -5.95 4.37 -6.06
CA ASP A 268 -7.19 4.62 -6.79
C ASP A 268 -7.59 3.40 -7.63
N ARG A 269 -6.64 2.72 -8.27
CA ARG A 269 -6.89 1.48 -9.02
C ARG A 269 -7.38 0.35 -8.11
N ILE A 270 -6.79 0.18 -6.93
CA ILE A 270 -7.21 -0.83 -5.96
C ILE A 270 -8.62 -0.54 -5.47
N LEU A 271 -8.89 0.72 -5.12
CA LEU A 271 -10.19 1.17 -4.65
C LEU A 271 -11.26 0.96 -5.72
N LYS A 272 -11.03 1.38 -6.96
CA LYS A 272 -11.97 1.16 -8.08
C LYS A 272 -12.25 -0.31 -8.35
N GLN A 273 -11.23 -1.17 -8.24
CA GLN A 273 -11.41 -2.62 -8.38
C GLN A 273 -12.26 -3.20 -7.25
N PHE A 274 -12.01 -2.77 -6.02
CA PHE A 274 -12.80 -3.15 -4.85
C PHE A 274 -14.26 -2.72 -5.02
N LEU A 275 -14.51 -1.47 -5.42
CA LEU A 275 -15.86 -0.95 -5.68
C LEU A 275 -16.59 -1.74 -6.75
N LYS A 276 -15.94 -2.01 -7.88
CA LYS A 276 -16.52 -2.83 -8.94
C LYS A 276 -16.90 -4.22 -8.43
N LYS A 277 -16.09 -4.81 -7.55
CA LYS A 277 -16.39 -6.12 -6.93
C LYS A 277 -17.63 -6.02 -6.04
N CYS A 278 -17.70 -5.03 -5.14
CA CYS A 278 -18.86 -4.83 -4.26
C CYS A 278 -20.15 -4.60 -5.06
N SER A 279 -20.12 -3.78 -6.11
CA SER A 279 -21.29 -3.54 -6.98
C SER A 279 -21.67 -4.75 -7.84
N ALA A 280 -20.69 -5.56 -8.28
CA ALA A 280 -20.98 -6.79 -9.02
C ALA A 280 -21.61 -7.86 -8.12
N SER A 281 -21.16 -7.96 -6.86
CA SER A 281 -21.78 -8.84 -5.86
C SER A 281 -23.22 -8.43 -5.52
N GLN A 282 -23.59 -7.15 -5.68
CA GLN A 282 -24.98 -6.68 -5.57
C GLN A 282 -25.85 -7.08 -6.77
N SER A 283 -25.28 -7.40 -7.93
CA SER A 283 -26.03 -7.75 -9.16
C SER A 283 -26.42 -9.24 -9.29
N VAL A 284 -26.11 -10.09 -8.30
CA VAL A 284 -26.46 -11.54 -8.34
C VAL A 284 -27.94 -11.80 -7.94
N GLY A 285 -28.73 -10.76 -7.66
CA GLY A 285 -30.11 -10.89 -7.17
C GLY A 285 -31.25 -10.49 -8.11
N VAL A 286 -31.03 -10.03 -9.36
CA VAL A 286 -32.14 -9.69 -10.28
C VAL A 286 -31.78 -10.01 -11.73
N SER A 287 -32.40 -11.05 -12.29
CA SER A 287 -32.40 -11.33 -13.72
C SER A 287 -33.23 -10.27 -14.46
N HIS A 288 -32.58 -9.46 -15.30
CA HIS A 288 -33.22 -8.90 -16.49
C HIS A 288 -32.31 -9.04 -17.71
N HIS A 289 -32.81 -9.78 -18.70
CA HIS A 289 -32.25 -10.01 -20.02
C HIS A 289 -31.79 -8.73 -20.74
N SER A 290 -30.56 -8.70 -21.26
CA SER A 290 -30.19 -8.40 -22.67
C SER A 290 -28.65 -8.35 -22.87
N PRO A 291 -28.10 -8.57 -24.09
CA PRO A 291 -26.90 -9.39 -24.27
C PRO A 291 -25.55 -8.66 -24.40
N SER A 292 -24.52 -9.38 -23.93
CA SER A 292 -23.10 -9.49 -24.34
C SER A 292 -22.22 -8.24 -24.44
N VAL A 293 -21.24 -8.15 -23.53
CA VAL A 293 -19.84 -7.84 -23.89
C VAL A 293 -18.91 -8.75 -23.06
N ASP A 294 -18.14 -9.60 -23.74
CA ASP A 294 -17.16 -10.55 -23.17
C ASP A 294 -16.11 -9.83 -22.31
N ALA A 295 -16.25 -9.89 -20.99
CA ALA A 295 -15.17 -9.61 -20.04
C ALA A 295 -14.59 -10.95 -19.58
N GLY A 296 -13.43 -11.32 -20.16
CA GLY A 296 -12.76 -12.56 -19.81
C GLY A 296 -12.45 -12.65 -18.32
N GLU A 297 -13.00 -13.68 -17.69
CA GLU A 297 -12.67 -14.14 -16.35
C GLU A 297 -11.16 -14.35 -16.20
N LEU A 298 -10.60 -13.74 -15.16
CA LEU A 298 -9.36 -14.18 -14.54
C LEU A 298 -9.69 -14.52 -13.10
N ASP A 299 -10.04 -15.78 -12.91
CA ASP A 299 -10.00 -16.47 -11.61
C ASP A 299 -8.59 -16.41 -11.02
N ASP A 300 -8.57 -16.24 -9.70
CA ASP A 300 -7.59 -16.70 -8.72
C ASP A 300 -6.23 -17.14 -9.28
N LEU A 301 -5.30 -16.17 -9.37
CA LEU A 301 -3.88 -16.46 -9.31
C LEU A 301 -3.41 -16.35 -7.85
N ASP A 302 -3.62 -17.46 -7.16
CA ASP A 302 -2.66 -18.15 -6.30
C ASP A 302 -1.86 -17.25 -5.34
N LEU A 303 -2.46 -17.02 -4.17
CA LEU A 303 -1.95 -16.25 -3.04
C LEU A 303 -0.65 -16.80 -2.40
N ASP A 304 -0.14 -17.95 -2.83
CA ASP A 304 0.99 -18.64 -2.19
C ASP A 304 2.30 -18.67 -3.01
N LEU A 305 2.28 -18.27 -4.29
CA LEU A 305 3.47 -18.33 -5.14
C LEU A 305 4.37 -17.09 -5.07
N LEU A 306 3.86 -15.96 -4.59
CA LEU A 306 4.60 -14.68 -4.55
C LEU A 306 5.39 -14.46 -3.27
N ASN A 307 5.20 -15.30 -2.24
CA ASN A 307 5.91 -15.22 -0.96
C ASN A 307 7.07 -16.21 -0.83
N ARG A 308 7.44 -16.94 -1.89
CA ARG A 308 8.61 -17.83 -1.88
C ARG A 308 9.82 -17.14 -2.51
N PRO A 309 10.91 -16.88 -1.76
CA PRO A 309 12.16 -16.46 -2.38
C PRO A 309 12.70 -17.61 -3.21
N GLY A 310 12.78 -17.43 -4.54
CA GLY A 310 13.58 -18.30 -5.41
C GLY A 310 12.88 -19.07 -6.54
N LEU A 311 11.63 -18.79 -6.93
CA LEU A 311 11.07 -19.39 -8.16
C LEU A 311 11.11 -18.42 -9.35
N ARG A 312 11.89 -18.80 -10.37
CA ARG A 312 11.94 -18.12 -11.68
C ARG A 312 10.66 -18.41 -12.46
N MET A 313 10.02 -17.36 -12.97
CA MET A 313 9.13 -17.45 -14.13
C MET A 313 9.90 -16.99 -15.38
N GLY A 314 10.27 -17.93 -16.25
CA GLY A 314 10.94 -17.64 -17.52
C GLY A 314 9.95 -17.17 -18.58
N ARG A 315 10.40 -16.26 -19.46
CA ARG A 315 9.60 -15.69 -20.57
C ARG A 315 9.07 -16.73 -21.59
N ASP A 316 9.60 -17.95 -21.57
CA ASP A 316 9.22 -19.02 -22.50
C ASP A 316 8.02 -19.84 -22.02
N ASP A 317 7.78 -19.90 -20.71
CA ASP A 317 6.64 -20.64 -20.13
C ASP A 317 5.30 -19.92 -20.38
N GLU A 318 5.32 -18.59 -20.41
CA GLU A 318 4.13 -17.76 -20.69
C GLU A 318 3.60 -17.99 -22.11
N LYS A 319 4.50 -18.09 -23.10
CA LYS A 319 4.11 -18.32 -24.51
C LYS A 319 3.56 -19.72 -24.73
N ALA A 320 4.11 -20.73 -24.06
CA ALA A 320 3.60 -22.10 -24.10
C ALA A 320 2.20 -22.19 -23.47
N ARG A 321 1.97 -21.47 -22.37
CA ARG A 321 0.67 -21.41 -21.67
C ARG A 321 -0.41 -20.70 -22.48
N ILE A 322 -0.08 -19.59 -23.16
CA ILE A 322 -0.99 -18.90 -24.08
C ILE A 322 -1.39 -19.80 -25.26
N ARG A 323 -0.45 -20.59 -25.79
CA ARG A 323 -0.71 -21.53 -26.90
C ARG A 323 -1.63 -22.66 -26.48
N ALA A 324 -1.39 -23.29 -25.32
CA ALA A 324 -2.25 -24.35 -24.78
C ALA A 324 -3.66 -23.84 -24.41
N LYS A 325 -3.78 -22.59 -23.96
CA LYS A 325 -5.08 -21.95 -23.62
C LYS A 325 -5.93 -21.69 -24.87
N ARG A 326 -5.32 -21.31 -26.00
CA ARG A 326 -6.01 -21.15 -27.30
C ARG A 326 -6.53 -22.49 -27.84
N GLU A 327 -5.79 -23.57 -27.63
CA GLU A 327 -6.13 -24.91 -28.12
C GLU A 327 -7.29 -25.54 -27.32
N ARG A 328 -7.37 -25.27 -26.00
CA ARG A 328 -8.52 -25.65 -25.16
C ARG A 328 -9.78 -24.84 -25.47
N LYS A 329 -9.65 -23.54 -25.79
CA LYS A 329 -10.80 -22.69 -26.16
C LYS A 329 -11.47 -23.14 -27.47
N ARG A 330 -10.69 -23.73 -28.39
CA ARG A 330 -11.21 -24.30 -29.65
C ARG A 330 -11.99 -25.60 -29.47
N LYS A 331 -11.81 -26.32 -28.35
CA LYS A 331 -12.52 -27.58 -28.04
C LYS A 331 -13.81 -27.41 -27.23
N LYS A 332 -14.09 -26.22 -26.68
CA LYS A 332 -15.24 -25.97 -25.79
C LYS A 332 -16.48 -25.39 -26.49
N VAL A 333 -16.45 -25.22 -27.81
CA VAL A 333 -17.59 -24.79 -28.62
C VAL A 333 -18.18 -26.01 -29.31
N GLY A 334 -19.10 -26.72 -28.63
CA GLY A 334 -19.85 -27.83 -29.21
C GLY A 334 -20.41 -28.80 -28.17
N GLY A 335 -21.69 -28.65 -27.81
CA GLY A 335 -22.47 -29.62 -27.02
C GLY A 335 -23.67 -28.95 -26.31
N PRO A 336 -24.92 -29.44 -26.46
CA PRO A 336 -26.13 -28.71 -26.07
C PRO A 336 -26.64 -28.99 -24.65
N ASP A 337 -27.50 -28.06 -24.20
CA ASP A 337 -28.46 -28.01 -23.09
C ASP A 337 -28.64 -29.23 -22.19
N ASP A 338 -28.72 -28.97 -20.87
CA ASP A 338 -29.61 -29.71 -19.97
C ASP A 338 -30.07 -28.87 -18.76
N MET A 339 -31.36 -29.05 -18.47
CA MET A 339 -32.22 -28.45 -17.45
C MET A 339 -31.89 -28.88 -16.02
N TRP A 340 -31.93 -27.97 -15.03
CA TRP A 340 -32.16 -28.32 -13.60
C TRP A 340 -32.92 -27.22 -12.84
N GLU A 341 -33.61 -27.68 -11.79
CA GLU A 341 -34.77 -27.16 -11.08
C GLU A 341 -34.54 -25.89 -10.23
N GLN A 342 -35.64 -25.16 -10.00
CA GLN A 342 -35.72 -24.00 -9.11
C GLN A 342 -35.83 -24.46 -7.65
N GLU A 343 -34.91 -24.04 -6.79
CA GLU A 343 -35.07 -24.04 -5.34
C GLU A 343 -35.32 -22.59 -4.86
N ASP A 344 -36.30 -22.42 -3.97
CA ASP A 344 -36.71 -21.15 -3.35
C ASP A 344 -35.59 -20.54 -2.49
N PRO A 345 -35.49 -19.20 -2.39
CA PRO A 345 -34.39 -18.54 -1.68
C PRO A 345 -34.65 -18.50 -0.16
N GLU A 346 -33.91 -19.30 0.61
CA GLU A 346 -33.69 -18.98 2.03
C GLU A 346 -32.71 -17.81 2.17
N ASP A 347 -33.04 -16.90 3.08
CA ASP A 347 -32.36 -15.63 3.37
C ASP A 347 -30.82 -15.78 3.47
N GLY A 348 -30.13 -15.47 2.36
CA GLY A 348 -28.69 -15.30 2.35
C GLY A 348 -28.28 -14.04 3.13
N PRO A 349 -27.08 -14.00 3.74
CA PRO A 349 -26.62 -12.83 4.48
C PRO A 349 -26.60 -11.60 3.57
N LEU A 350 -27.35 -10.57 3.94
CA LEU A 350 -27.37 -9.27 3.28
C LEU A 350 -25.93 -8.76 3.16
N LEU A 351 -25.42 -8.69 1.93
CA LEU A 351 -24.12 -8.09 1.64
C LEU A 351 -24.13 -6.64 2.15
N PRO A 352 -23.06 -6.17 2.81
CA PRO A 352 -23.03 -4.82 3.37
C PRO A 352 -23.13 -3.79 2.23
N SER A 353 -24.19 -3.00 2.23
CA SER A 353 -24.44 -1.91 1.29
C SER A 353 -23.86 -0.60 1.83
N PHE A 354 -22.55 -0.41 1.82
CA PHE A 354 -21.94 0.85 2.28
C PHE A 354 -21.79 1.86 1.13
N GLN A 355 -21.85 3.16 1.45
CA GLN A 355 -21.59 4.23 0.47
C GLN A 355 -20.10 4.49 0.38
N VAL A 356 -19.52 4.52 -0.83
CA VAL A 356 -18.10 4.84 -0.98
C VAL A 356 -17.89 6.19 -1.63
N VAL A 357 -17.14 7.02 -0.92
CA VAL A 357 -16.76 8.35 -1.39
C VAL A 357 -15.27 8.36 -1.65
N THR A 358 -14.90 8.65 -2.90
CA THR A 358 -13.50 8.70 -3.32
C THR A 358 -13.08 10.12 -3.62
N LYS A 359 -11.86 10.47 -3.22
CA LYS A 359 -11.24 11.74 -3.60
C LYS A 359 -9.77 11.54 -3.92
N ARG A 360 -9.37 11.98 -5.11
CA ARG A 360 -7.96 12.16 -5.46
C ARG A 360 -7.50 13.54 -5.02
N ALA A 361 -6.30 13.66 -4.48
CA ALA A 361 -5.71 14.96 -4.17
C ALA A 361 -5.69 15.87 -5.43
N GLY A 362 -6.59 16.86 -5.49
CA GLY A 362 -6.75 17.76 -6.63
C GLY A 362 -8.12 17.79 -7.29
N GLU A 363 -8.99 16.80 -7.04
CA GLU A 363 -10.27 16.63 -7.73
C GLU A 363 -11.48 16.91 -6.79
N GLU A 364 -12.63 17.26 -7.37
CA GLU A 364 -13.92 17.37 -6.65
C GLU A 364 -14.41 15.98 -6.19
N LEU A 365 -15.17 15.93 -5.10
CA LEU A 365 -15.69 14.69 -4.52
C LEU A 365 -16.66 14.01 -5.47
N ALA A 366 -16.31 12.81 -5.92
CA ALA A 366 -17.23 11.93 -6.63
C ALA A 366 -17.86 10.95 -5.63
N ILE A 367 -19.16 11.07 -5.44
CA ILE A 367 -19.98 10.08 -4.72
C ILE A 367 -20.36 9.02 -5.76
N THR A 368 -20.07 7.75 -5.48
CA THR A 368 -20.41 6.60 -6.34
C THR A 368 -21.26 5.59 -5.62
#